data_AF-A0AAV4Y074-F1
#
_entry.id   AF-A0AAV4Y074-F1
#
_cell.length_a   1.000
_cell.length_b   1.000
_cell.length_c   1.000
_cell.angle_alpha   90.00
_cell.angle_beta   90.00
_cell.angle_gamma   90.00
#
_symmetry.space_group_name_H-M   'P 1'
#
loop_
_entity.id
_entity.type
_entity.pdbx_description
1 polymer ?
#
loop_
_entity_poly.entity_id
_entity_poly.type
_entity_poly.pdbx_seq_one_letter_code
_entity_poly.pdbx_strand_id
1 'polypeptide(L)'
;MVVGNRRRIEALTRELILTNDQLQKVSVNLLHEFHKGLSWDTHSNAAVKMFPTYVTDVPNGTEQGKFLALDLGGTNFRVLLITLEDEDFHMENEVFGIPESIMLGTGEQLF
;
A
#
# COMPACT_ATOMS: atom_id res chain seq x y z
N MET A 1 11.05 -39.52 13.55
CA MET A 1 10.00 -38.85 12.75
C MET A 1 10.29 -37.36 12.47
N VAL A 2 10.84 -36.57 13.40
CA VAL A 2 11.04 -35.12 13.21
C VAL A 2 12.09 -34.73 12.14
N VAL A 3 13.17 -35.51 11.99
CA VAL A 3 14.28 -35.18 11.07
C VAL A 3 13.91 -35.32 9.58
N GLY A 4 12.99 -36.23 9.24
CA GLY A 4 12.52 -36.43 7.86
C GLY A 4 11.70 -35.26 7.33
N ASN A 5 10.89 -34.65 8.21
CA ASN A 5 10.09 -33.47 7.85
C ASN A 5 10.95 -32.23 7.60
N ARG A 6 12.03 -32.05 8.36
CA ARG A 6 12.95 -30.91 8.18
C ARG A 6 13.58 -30.90 6.79
N ARG A 7 14.13 -32.02 6.33
CA ARG A 7 14.75 -32.11 4.99
C ARG A 7 13.75 -31.89 3.86
N ARG A 8 12.51 -32.36 4.02
CA ARG A 8 11.44 -32.14 3.06
C ARG A 8 11.04 -30.66 2.99
N ILE A 9 10.93 -29.98 4.13
CA ILE A 9 10.65 -28.54 4.19
C ILE A 9 11.80 -27.76 3.53
N GLU A 10 13.05 -28.03 3.91
CA GLU A 10 14.23 -27.36 3.34
C GLU A 10 14.33 -27.55 1.82
N ALA A 11 13.95 -28.72 1.29
CA ALA A 11 13.91 -28.94 -0.15
C ALA A 11 12.80 -28.13 -0.84
N LEU A 12 11.60 -28.07 -0.25
CA LEU A 12 10.46 -27.34 -0.81
C LEU A 12 10.63 -25.83 -0.75
N THR A 13 11.28 -25.31 0.30
CA THR A 13 11.45 -23.86 0.49
C THR A 13 12.77 -23.33 -0.04
N ARG A 14 13.64 -24.18 -0.60
CA ARG A 14 14.98 -23.77 -1.05
C ARG A 14 14.92 -22.62 -2.05
N GLU A 15 13.99 -22.68 -3.00
CA GLU A 15 13.84 -21.68 -4.06
C GLU A 15 13.24 -20.35 -3.54
N LEU A 16 12.67 -20.35 -2.33
CA LEU A 16 12.17 -19.14 -1.66
C LEU A 16 13.30 -18.35 -0.98
N ILE A 17 14.47 -18.95 -0.81
CA ILE A 17 15.64 -18.28 -0.22
C ILE A 17 16.40 -17.59 -1.35
N LEU A 18 16.19 -16.28 -1.47
CA LEU A 18 16.88 -15.46 -2.46
C LEU A 18 18.32 -15.17 -2.02
N THR A 19 19.26 -15.35 -2.93
CA THR A 19 20.64 -14.89 -2.75
C THR A 19 20.73 -13.38 -2.95
N ASN A 20 21.82 -12.77 -2.46
CA ASN A 20 22.08 -11.35 -2.69
C ASN A 20 22.12 -10.99 -4.19
N ASP A 21 22.68 -11.85 -5.03
CA ASP A 21 22.70 -11.64 -6.49
C ASP A 21 21.28 -11.63 -7.09
N GLN A 22 20.38 -12.48 -6.59
CA GLN A 22 18.98 -12.49 -7.01
C GLN A 22 18.27 -11.22 -6.54
N LEU A 23 18.49 -10.79 -5.30
CA LEU A 23 17.93 -9.54 -4.77
C LEU A 23 18.42 -8.32 -5.57
N GLN A 24 19.70 -8.28 -5.91
CA GLN A 24 20.26 -7.20 -6.73
C GLN A 24 19.64 -7.18 -8.12
N LYS A 25 19.47 -8.34 -8.77
CA LYS A 25 18.77 -8.44 -10.06
C LYS A 25 17.32 -7.93 -9.97
N VAL A 26 16.59 -8.29 -8.91
CA VAL A 26 15.23 -7.78 -8.68
C VAL A 26 15.23 -6.26 -8.54
N SER A 27 16.16 -5.70 -7.75
CA SER A 27 16.28 -4.26 -7.56
C SER A 27 16.57 -3.51 -8.87
N VAL A 28 17.51 -4.02 -9.69
CA VAL A 28 17.83 -3.44 -11.00
C VAL A 28 16.64 -3.48 -11.95
N ASN A 29 15.94 -4.62 -12.01
CA ASN A 29 14.75 -4.76 -12.86
C ASN A 29 13.61 -3.83 -12.40
N LEU A 30 13.42 -3.69 -11.09
CA LEU A 30 12.41 -2.80 -10.53
C LEU A 30 12.71 -1.33 -10.88
N LEU A 31 13.97 -0.91 -10.73
CA LEU A 31 14.40 0.44 -11.12
C LEU A 31 14.22 0.70 -12.62
N HIS A 32 14.48 -0.30 -13.46
CA HIS A 32 14.21 -0.21 -14.89
C HIS A 32 12.71 0.02 -15.18
N GLU A 33 11.81 -0.73 -14.52
CA GLU A 33 10.37 -0.53 -14.67
C GLU A 33 9.89 0.80 -14.10
N PHE A 34 10.53 1.35 -13.06
CA PHE A 34 10.25 2.70 -12.56
C PHE A 34 10.57 3.76 -13.61
N HIS A 35 11.74 3.68 -14.24
CA HIS A 35 12.12 4.61 -15.32
C HIS A 35 11.17 4.52 -16.51
N LYS A 36 10.72 3.31 -16.87
CA LYS A 36 9.69 3.14 -17.91
C LYS A 36 8.36 3.76 -17.48
N GLY A 37 7.93 3.54 -16.24
CA GLY A 37 6.69 4.11 -15.70
C GLY A 37 6.68 5.64 -15.69
N LEU A 38 7.83 6.27 -15.42
CA LEU A 38 7.98 7.73 -15.40
C LEU A 38 8.11 8.35 -16.81
N SER A 39 8.46 7.55 -17.83
CA SER A 39 8.65 8.03 -19.20
C SER A 39 7.35 8.06 -19.98
N TRP A 40 7.04 9.20 -20.59
CA TRP A 40 5.85 9.40 -21.42
C TRP A 40 5.68 8.31 -22.50
N ASP A 41 6.76 8.00 -23.22
CA ASP A 41 6.73 7.08 -24.36
C ASP A 41 6.54 5.61 -23.95
N THR A 42 6.90 5.25 -22.72
CA THR A 42 6.94 3.84 -22.28
C THR A 42 5.95 3.50 -21.16
N HIS A 43 5.32 4.51 -20.54
CA HIS A 43 4.37 4.38 -19.43
C HIS A 43 3.21 3.40 -19.70
N SER A 44 2.63 3.45 -20.90
CA SER A 44 1.51 2.59 -21.29
C SER A 44 1.86 1.10 -21.17
N ASN A 45 3.12 0.74 -21.43
CA ASN A 45 3.64 -0.64 -21.41
C ASN A 45 4.49 -0.97 -20.17
N ALA A 46 4.68 -0.02 -19.23
CA ALA A 46 5.42 -0.27 -18.00
C ALA A 46 4.64 -1.20 -17.06
N ALA A 47 5.35 -2.12 -16.39
CA ALA A 47 4.75 -2.98 -15.36
C ALA A 47 4.46 -2.18 -14.08
N VAL A 48 5.32 -1.22 -13.74
CA VAL A 48 5.09 -0.25 -12.66
C VAL A 48 4.69 1.08 -13.28
N LYS A 49 3.47 1.55 -12.99
CA LYS A 49 2.90 2.72 -13.66
C LYS A 49 3.45 4.06 -13.18
N MET A 50 3.95 4.17 -11.95
CA MET A 50 4.48 5.44 -11.43
C MET A 50 3.50 6.61 -11.59
N PHE A 51 2.21 6.39 -11.30
CA PHE A 51 1.20 7.43 -11.42
C PHE A 51 1.49 8.61 -10.48
N PRO A 52 1.23 9.86 -10.92
CA PRO A 52 1.32 11.02 -10.05
C PRO A 52 0.37 10.89 -8.84
N THR A 53 0.87 11.19 -7.65
CA THR A 53 0.06 11.21 -6.42
C THR A 53 -0.73 12.51 -6.25
N TYR A 54 -0.41 13.54 -7.06
CA TYR A 54 -0.87 14.92 -6.93
C TYR A 54 -0.52 15.60 -5.59
N VAL A 55 0.33 14.97 -4.78
CA VAL A 55 0.93 15.60 -3.59
C VAL A 55 2.17 16.36 -4.04
N THR A 56 2.12 17.69 -3.98
CA THR A 56 3.22 18.57 -4.43
C THR A 56 4.19 18.94 -3.32
N ASP A 57 3.76 18.85 -2.07
CA ASP A 57 4.53 19.24 -0.89
C ASP A 57 4.40 18.16 0.20
N VAL A 58 5.46 18.00 1.00
CA VAL A 58 5.52 17.04 2.10
C VAL A 58 5.27 17.78 3.40
N PRO A 59 4.53 17.20 4.35
CA PRO A 59 4.30 17.83 5.64
C PRO A 59 5.59 18.22 6.35
N ASN A 60 5.59 19.40 6.98
CA ASN A 60 6.76 19.95 7.68
C ASN A 60 6.59 20.03 9.20
N GLY A 61 5.43 19.61 9.72
CA GLY A 61 5.14 19.59 11.15
C GLY A 61 4.61 20.91 11.71
N THR A 62 4.33 21.91 10.85
CA THR A 62 3.70 23.18 11.24
C THR A 62 2.22 23.25 10.89
N GLU A 63 1.67 22.16 10.35
CA GLU A 63 0.26 22.05 10.03
C GLU A 63 -0.59 22.12 11.29
N GLN A 64 -1.67 22.91 11.23
CA GLN A 64 -2.61 23.06 12.33
C GLN A 64 -4.05 22.95 11.84
N GLY A 65 -4.93 22.54 12.73
CA GLY A 65 -6.37 22.51 12.48
C GLY A 65 -6.98 21.11 12.53
N LYS A 66 -8.25 21.03 12.13
CA LYS A 66 -9.04 19.80 12.15
C LYS A 66 -9.24 19.25 10.75
N PHE A 67 -8.91 17.99 10.58
CA PHE A 67 -8.96 17.25 9.32
C PHE A 67 -9.84 16.03 9.48
N LEU A 68 -10.68 15.77 8.48
CA LEU A 68 -11.43 14.53 8.39
C LEU A 68 -10.73 13.61 7.41
N ALA A 69 -10.49 12.36 7.81
CA ALA A 69 -10.04 11.31 6.91
C ALA A 69 -11.06 10.18 6.86
N LEU A 70 -11.30 9.68 5.65
CA LEU A 70 -12.21 8.58 5.37
C LEU A 70 -11.38 7.44 4.77
N ASP A 71 -11.40 6.29 5.43
CA ASP A 71 -10.67 5.09 5.00
C ASP A 71 -11.68 3.99 4.65
N LEU A 72 -11.82 3.74 3.35
CA LEU A 72 -12.69 2.72 2.80
C LEU A 72 -11.88 1.46 2.51
N GLY A 73 -11.95 0.49 3.42
CA GLY A 73 -11.39 -0.84 3.23
C GLY A 73 -12.36 -1.78 2.50
N GLY A 74 -11.98 -3.04 2.39
CA GLY A 74 -12.82 -4.05 1.75
C GLY A 74 -14.10 -4.39 2.51
N THR A 75 -14.04 -4.44 3.85
CA THR A 75 -15.17 -4.85 4.71
C THR A 75 -15.59 -3.80 5.72
N ASN A 76 -14.77 -2.75 5.90
CA ASN A 76 -14.98 -1.72 6.90
C ASN A 76 -14.72 -0.35 6.31
N PHE A 77 -15.49 0.62 6.78
CA PHE A 77 -15.31 2.04 6.53
C PHE A 77 -14.93 2.72 7.85
N ARG A 78 -13.90 3.56 7.84
CA ARG A 78 -13.45 4.28 9.03
C ARG A 78 -13.51 5.78 8.81
N VAL A 79 -14.06 6.47 9.80
CA VAL A 79 -14.07 7.92 9.89
C VAL A 79 -13.06 8.33 10.95
N LEU A 80 -12.16 9.26 10.61
CA LEU A 80 -11.11 9.78 11.48
C LEU A 80 -11.26 11.30 11.59
N LEU A 81 -11.36 11.83 12.81
CA LEU A 81 -11.19 13.25 13.08
C LEU A 81 -9.80 13.45 13.67
N ILE A 82 -8.94 14.13 12.93
CA ILE A 82 -7.56 14.44 13.30
C ILE A 82 -7.50 15.91 13.67
N THR A 83 -7.01 16.23 14.86
CA THR A 83 -6.75 17.59 15.32
C THR A 83 -5.24 17.76 15.48
N LEU A 84 -4.64 18.69 14.74
CA LEU A 84 -3.22 19.05 14.81
C LEU A 84 -3.07 20.36 15.58
N GLU A 85 -2.30 20.34 16.66
CA GLU A 85 -2.08 21.49 17.57
C GLU A 85 -0.59 21.56 17.96
N ASP A 86 0.12 22.58 17.44
CA ASP A 86 1.55 22.78 17.66
C ASP A 86 2.40 21.51 17.40
N GLU A 87 3.03 20.93 18.42
CA GLU A 87 3.83 19.70 18.32
C GLU A 87 3.05 18.42 18.66
N ASP A 88 1.73 18.53 18.93
CA ASP A 88 0.87 17.43 19.36
C ASP A 88 -0.28 17.17 18.37
N PHE A 89 -0.86 15.97 18.46
CA PHE A 89 -2.04 15.61 17.69
C PHE A 89 -3.01 14.74 18.47
N HIS A 90 -4.29 14.97 18.25
CA HIS A 90 -5.37 14.13 18.75
C HIS A 90 -6.12 13.46 17.60
N MET A 91 -6.52 12.20 17.78
CA MET A 91 -7.23 11.44 16.76
C MET A 91 -8.39 10.66 17.36
N GLU A 92 -9.59 10.93 16.87
CA GLU A 92 -10.80 10.17 17.16
C GLU A 92 -11.15 9.33 15.94
N ASN A 93 -11.65 8.11 16.15
CA ASN A 93 -12.04 7.24 15.05
C ASN A 93 -13.26 6.40 15.36
N GLU A 94 -14.06 6.15 14.33
CA GLU A 94 -15.20 5.24 14.36
C GLU A 94 -15.13 4.30 13.16
N VAL A 95 -15.44 3.02 13.37
CA VAL A 95 -15.38 1.96 12.35
C VAL A 95 -16.76 1.38 12.11
N PHE A 96 -17.14 1.31 10.84
CA PHE A 96 -18.43 0.83 10.38
C PHE A 96 -18.23 -0.40 9.48
N GLY A 97 -18.93 -1.48 9.77
CA GLY A 97 -18.97 -2.64 8.86
C GLY A 97 -19.75 -2.30 7.59
N ILE A 98 -19.21 -2.67 6.43
CA ILE A 98 -19.88 -2.47 5.14
C ILE A 98 -20.80 -3.68 4.89
N PRO A 99 -22.12 -3.47 4.70
CA PRO A 99 -23.03 -4.55 4.34
C PRO A 99 -22.62 -5.25 3.04
N GLU A 100 -22.78 -6.58 2.98
CA GLU A 100 -22.44 -7.37 1.78
C GLU A 100 -23.18 -6.92 0.53
N SER A 101 -24.44 -6.50 0.67
CA SER A 101 -25.22 -5.94 -0.43
C SER A 101 -24.64 -4.65 -1.02
N ILE A 102 -23.90 -3.86 -0.22
CA ILE A 102 -23.20 -2.66 -0.68
C ILE A 102 -21.85 -3.05 -1.30
N MET A 103 -21.11 -3.98 -0.68
CA MET A 103 -19.84 -4.48 -1.23
C MET A 103 -19.99 -5.09 -2.64
N LEU A 104 -21.10 -5.78 -2.88
CA LEU A 104 -21.44 -6.40 -4.17
C LEU A 104 -22.34 -5.49 -5.05
N GLY A 105 -22.63 -4.28 -4.58
CA GLY A 105 -23.50 -3.32 -5.24
C GLY A 105 -22.79 -2.51 -6.32
N THR A 106 -23.45 -1.43 -6.73
CA THR A 106 -22.90 -0.46 -7.69
C THR A 106 -21.94 0.51 -7.01
N GLY A 107 -21.09 1.18 -7.80
CA GLY A 107 -20.22 2.24 -7.28
C GLY A 107 -20.99 3.38 -6.60
N GLU A 108 -22.16 3.76 -7.13
CA GLU A 108 -23.03 4.81 -6.55
C GLU A 108 -23.63 4.43 -5.19
N GLN A 109 -23.70 3.15 -4.86
CA GLN A 109 -24.14 2.71 -3.53
C GLN A 109 -23.01 2.76 -2.50
N LEU A 110 -21.76 2.68 -2.96
CA LEU A 110 -20.57 2.67 -2.11
C LEU A 110 -20.00 4.07 -1.89
N PHE A 111 -20.07 4.96 -2.88
CA PHE A 111 -19.54 6.32 -2.90
C PHE A 111 -20.66 7.35 -3.04
#